data_AF-A0A135UL10-F1
#
_entry.id   AF-A0A135UL10-F1
#
_cell.length_a   1.000
_cell.length_b   1.000
_cell.length_c   1.000
_cell.angle_alpha   90.00
_cell.angle_beta   90.00
_cell.angle_gamma   90.00
#
_symmetry.space_group_name_H-M   'P 1'
#
loop_
_entity.id
_entity.type
_entity.pdbx_description
1 polymer ?
#
loop_
_entity_poly.entity_id
_entity_poly.type
_entity_poly.pdbx_seq_one_letter_code
_entity_poly.pdbx_strand_id
1 'polypeptide(L)'
;MREVSNKTLLVFLGLAGLFDVVLEECLLNYGGLYLHYGHQTLVLFSLFPCWWAFCNVSAVFLGIAMTYRYREWFSGWKSVFVLPILPFCYVAGWSLAAMPTVYAVHVGYSPMVTQLCGILTCCLALLQIGVIMDVVLGRQVLEPDHAGCVVRFEEKTCSAKAHK
;
A
#
# COMPACT_ATOMS: atom_id res chain seq x y z
N MET A 1 -10.19 -0.57 -12.49
CA MET A 1 -10.24 -1.71 -11.54
C MET A 1 -11.61 -2.40 -11.46
N ARG A 2 -12.69 -1.94 -12.12
CA ARG A 2 -14.05 -2.49 -11.95
C ARG A 2 -14.19 -3.98 -12.23
N GLU A 3 -13.47 -4.52 -13.21
CA GLU A 3 -13.58 -5.95 -13.60
C GLU A 3 -12.48 -6.85 -13.01
N VAL A 4 -11.65 -6.30 -12.13
CA VAL A 4 -10.54 -7.04 -11.54
C VAL A 4 -11.00 -7.67 -10.22
N SER A 5 -10.83 -8.98 -10.06
CA SER A 5 -11.07 -9.71 -8.81
C SER A 5 -10.16 -9.21 -7.68
N ASN A 6 -10.63 -9.31 -6.44
CA ASN A 6 -9.82 -8.99 -5.25
C ASN A 6 -8.52 -9.80 -5.20
N LYS A 7 -8.58 -11.09 -5.58
CA LYS A 7 -7.39 -11.96 -5.69
C LYS A 7 -6.35 -11.37 -6.63
N THR A 8 -6.76 -10.99 -7.83
CA THR A 8 -5.86 -10.43 -8.85
C THR A 8 -5.22 -9.12 -8.38
N LEU A 9 -5.99 -8.27 -7.69
CA LEU A 9 -5.47 -7.01 -7.16
C LEU A 9 -4.45 -7.23 -6.03
N LEU A 10 -4.71 -8.17 -5.13
CA LEU A 10 -3.75 -8.57 -4.09
C LEU A 10 -2.49 -9.22 -4.68
N VAL A 11 -2.64 -10.04 -5.73
CA VAL A 11 -1.49 -10.60 -6.46
C VAL A 11 -0.65 -9.50 -7.08
N PHE A 12 -1.26 -8.50 -7.73
CA PHE A 12 -0.51 -7.37 -8.29
C PHE A 12 0.17 -6.52 -7.21
N LEU A 13 -0.46 -6.33 -6.04
CA LEU A 13 0.18 -5.68 -4.89
C LEU A 13 1.40 -6.47 -4.40
N GLY A 14 1.26 -7.79 -4.29
CA GLY A 14 2.37 -8.69 -3.92
C GLY A 14 3.51 -8.65 -4.94
N LEU A 15 3.20 -8.65 -6.25
CA LEU A 15 4.18 -8.51 -7.31
C LEU A 15 4.87 -7.15 -7.30
N ALA A 16 4.14 -6.07 -7.03
CA ALA A 16 4.72 -4.74 -6.88
C ALA A 16 5.70 -4.68 -5.71
N GLY A 17 5.33 -5.26 -4.56
CA GLY A 17 6.25 -5.36 -3.42
C GLY A 17 7.46 -6.24 -3.69
N LEU A 18 7.31 -7.35 -4.41
CA LEU A 18 8.43 -8.19 -4.81
C LEU A 18 9.39 -7.44 -5.75
N PHE A 19 8.84 -6.69 -6.72
CA PHE A 19 9.63 -5.89 -7.64
C PHE A 19 10.40 -4.77 -6.91
N ASP A 20 9.77 -4.13 -5.94
CA ASP A 20 10.37 -3.12 -5.05
C ASP A 20 11.57 -3.71 -4.29
N VAL A 21 11.39 -4.86 -3.65
CA VAL A 21 12.46 -5.59 -2.95
C VAL A 21 13.63 -5.90 -3.89
N VAL A 22 13.37 -6.44 -5.08
CA VAL A 22 14.42 -6.83 -6.03
C VAL A 22 15.19 -5.60 -6.52
N LEU A 23 14.49 -4.53 -6.92
CA LEU A 23 15.14 -3.31 -7.39
C LEU A 23 15.97 -2.65 -6.29
N GLU A 24 15.39 -2.45 -5.11
CA GLU A 24 16.09 -1.78 -4.01
C GLU A 24 17.28 -2.61 -3.51
N GLU A 25 17.16 -3.94 -3.42
CA GLU A 25 18.29 -4.81 -3.06
C GLU A 25 19.41 -4.73 -4.11
N CYS A 26 19.09 -4.68 -5.41
CA CYS A 26 20.08 -4.46 -6.46
C CYS A 26 20.78 -3.09 -6.34
N LEU A 27 20.03 -2.03 -6.03
CA LEU A 27 20.56 -0.68 -5.85
C LEU A 27 21.43 -0.54 -4.60
N LEU A 28 21.02 -1.17 -3.48
CA LEU A 28 21.78 -1.22 -2.23
C LEU A 28 23.12 -1.95 -2.41
N ASN A 29 23.13 -3.05 -3.18
CA ASN A 29 24.36 -3.81 -3.46
C ASN A 29 25.30 -3.11 -4.47
N TYR A 30 24.86 -2.07 -5.16
CA TYR A 30 25.69 -1.33 -6.14
C TYR A 30 26.73 -0.39 -5.50
N GLY A 31 26.89 -0.42 -4.17
CA GLY A 31 28.05 0.16 -3.49
C GLY A 31 27.99 1.68 -3.27
N GLY A 32 26.88 2.18 -2.72
CA GLY A 32 26.81 3.55 -2.16
C GLY A 32 25.83 4.52 -2.83
N LEU A 33 25.02 4.07 -3.80
CA LEU A 33 23.95 4.89 -4.40
C LEU A 33 22.73 5.06 -3.48
N TYR A 34 22.48 4.06 -2.63
CA TYR A 34 21.35 4.03 -1.72
C TYR A 34 21.83 3.43 -0.40
N LEU A 35 21.55 4.10 0.72
CA LEU A 35 21.97 3.66 2.05
C LEU A 35 20.83 3.91 3.02
N HIS A 36 20.42 2.86 3.73
CA HIS A 36 19.47 3.01 4.83
C HIS A 36 20.21 3.46 6.10
N TYR A 37 19.68 4.49 6.75
CA TYR A 37 20.28 5.07 7.95
C TYR A 37 19.96 4.23 9.19
N GLY A 38 20.96 3.99 10.05
CA GLY A 38 20.79 3.29 11.33
C GLY A 38 20.64 1.76 11.22
N HIS A 39 20.46 1.11 12.39
CA HIS A 39 20.36 -0.34 12.46
C HIS A 39 18.99 -0.80 11.94
N GLN A 40 18.95 -1.26 10.70
CA GLN A 40 17.72 -1.66 10.02
C GLN A 40 17.11 -2.94 10.59
N THR A 41 15.78 -3.01 10.57
CA THR A 41 14.99 -4.14 11.08
C THR A 41 14.50 -5.03 9.97
N LEU A 42 14.23 -6.30 10.28
CA LEU A 42 13.70 -7.29 9.32
C LEU A 42 14.50 -7.35 8.00
N VAL A 43 15.83 -7.33 8.08
CA VAL A 43 16.68 -7.56 6.91
C VAL A 43 16.69 -9.07 6.64
N LEU A 44 15.99 -9.51 5.59
CA LEU A 44 15.88 -10.94 5.26
C LEU A 44 16.99 -11.45 4.33
N PHE A 45 17.51 -10.60 3.44
CA PHE A 45 18.46 -11.02 2.40
C PHE A 45 19.88 -10.53 2.69
N SER A 46 20.15 -9.25 2.44
CA SER A 46 21.47 -8.69 2.71
C SER A 46 21.37 -7.29 3.31
N LEU A 47 20.66 -6.37 2.66
CA LEU A 47 20.61 -4.97 3.09
C LEU A 47 19.19 -4.41 3.16
N PHE A 48 18.21 -5.00 2.46
CA PHE A 48 16.87 -4.46 2.38
C PHE A 48 16.03 -4.72 3.64
N PRO A 49 15.46 -3.67 4.27
CA PRO A 49 14.52 -3.81 5.36
C PRO A 49 13.13 -4.22 4.85
N CYS A 50 12.67 -5.44 5.16
CA CYS A 50 11.38 -5.90 4.64
C CYS A 50 10.18 -5.04 5.06
N TRP A 51 10.23 -4.37 6.21
CA TRP A 51 9.17 -3.45 6.64
C TRP A 51 8.96 -2.28 5.68
N TRP A 52 10.02 -1.87 4.97
CA TRP A 52 9.98 -0.80 3.98
C TRP A 52 9.06 -1.14 2.81
N ALA A 53 9.18 -2.35 2.25
CA ALA A 53 8.33 -2.80 1.15
C ALA A 53 6.84 -2.72 1.52
N PHE A 54 6.47 -3.12 2.73
CA PHE A 54 5.07 -3.08 3.16
C PHE A 54 4.53 -1.64 3.21
N CYS A 55 5.24 -0.73 3.88
CA CYS A 55 4.78 0.66 3.96
C CYS A 55 4.81 1.35 2.59
N ASN A 56 5.82 1.08 1.76
CA ASN A 56 5.97 1.67 0.42
C ASN A 56 4.81 1.27 -0.49
N VAL A 57 4.53 -0.04 -0.59
CA VAL A 57 3.41 -0.58 -1.38
C VAL A 57 2.07 -0.04 -0.86
N SER A 58 1.87 -0.02 0.45
CA SER A 58 0.61 0.49 1.04
C SER A 58 0.36 1.98 0.74
N ALA A 59 1.43 2.78 0.70
CA ALA A 59 1.36 4.22 0.44
C ALA A 59 1.09 4.52 -1.04
N VAL A 60 1.78 3.84 -1.95
CA VAL A 60 1.51 3.92 -3.40
C VAL A 60 0.09 3.46 -3.69
N PHE A 61 -0.36 2.38 -3.05
CA PHE A 61 -1.71 1.86 -3.23
C PHE A 61 -2.78 2.87 -2.82
N LEU A 62 -2.57 3.63 -1.75
CA LEU A 62 -3.48 4.72 -1.35
C LEU A 62 -3.62 5.77 -2.46
N GLY A 63 -2.51 6.22 -3.05
CA GLY A 63 -2.53 7.21 -4.14
C GLY A 63 -3.27 6.69 -5.37
N ILE A 64 -3.03 5.45 -5.77
CA ILE A 64 -3.72 4.82 -6.90
C ILE A 64 -5.22 4.63 -6.60
N ALA A 65 -5.57 4.19 -5.39
CA ALA A 65 -6.96 3.99 -5.00
C ALA A 65 -7.74 5.32 -4.99
N MET A 66 -7.15 6.39 -4.46
CA MET A 66 -7.76 7.72 -4.43
C MET A 66 -7.97 8.29 -5.84
N THR A 67 -6.93 8.24 -6.69
CA THR A 67 -7.04 8.69 -8.08
C THR A 67 -8.08 7.89 -8.87
N TYR A 68 -8.18 6.59 -8.63
CA TYR A 68 -9.20 5.74 -9.23
C TYR A 68 -10.63 6.04 -8.73
N ARG A 69 -10.79 6.26 -7.42
CA ARG A 69 -12.08 6.55 -6.77
C ARG A 69 -12.69 7.87 -7.26
N TYR A 70 -11.85 8.87 -7.48
CA TYR A 70 -12.24 10.21 -7.92
C TYR A 70 -11.91 10.49 -9.40
N ARG A 71 -11.66 9.45 -10.21
CA ARG A 71 -11.27 9.57 -11.63
C ARG A 71 -12.19 10.46 -12.47
N GLU A 72 -13.49 10.49 -12.16
CA GLU A 72 -14.48 11.30 -12.88
C GLU A 72 -14.25 12.80 -12.60
N TRP A 73 -13.83 13.15 -11.38
CA TRP A 73 -13.47 14.52 -11.01
C TRP A 73 -12.15 14.96 -11.64
N PHE A 74 -11.18 14.06 -11.77
CA PHE A 74 -9.88 14.32 -12.41
C PHE A 74 -9.93 14.40 -13.95
N SER A 75 -11.11 14.38 -14.56
CA SER A 75 -11.23 14.45 -16.02
C SER A 75 -10.91 15.85 -16.57
N GLY A 76 -10.28 15.90 -17.76
CA GLY A 76 -9.90 17.14 -18.43
C GLY A 76 -8.78 17.90 -17.71
N TRP A 77 -8.92 19.22 -17.57
CA TRP A 77 -7.90 20.08 -16.98
C TRP A 77 -7.63 19.79 -15.49
N LYS A 78 -8.62 19.21 -14.79
CA LYS A 78 -8.50 18.85 -13.37
C LYS A 78 -7.52 17.70 -13.11
N SER A 79 -7.09 16.99 -14.16
CA SER A 79 -6.05 15.96 -14.06
C SER A 79 -4.73 16.49 -13.52
N VAL A 80 -4.46 17.80 -13.66
CA VAL A 80 -3.28 18.46 -13.07
C VAL A 80 -3.23 18.27 -11.55
N PHE A 81 -4.37 18.17 -10.86
CA PHE A 81 -4.42 17.94 -9.41
C PHE A 81 -3.96 16.53 -8.99
N VAL A 82 -3.83 15.57 -9.93
CA VAL A 82 -3.23 14.27 -9.63
C VAL A 82 -1.76 14.41 -9.22
N LEU A 83 -1.04 15.37 -9.81
CA LEU A 83 0.38 15.61 -9.53
C LEU A 83 0.68 15.93 -8.06
N PRO A 84 -0.04 16.84 -7.38
CA PRO A 84 0.14 17.05 -5.95
C PRO A 84 -0.53 15.97 -5.09
N ILE A 85 -1.65 15.39 -5.52
CA ILE A 85 -2.38 14.41 -4.68
C ILE A 85 -1.60 13.12 -4.48
N LEU A 86 -0.89 12.63 -5.50
CA LEU A 86 -0.09 11.42 -5.37
C LEU A 86 1.01 11.52 -4.29
N PRO A 87 1.89 12.54 -4.25
CA PRO A 87 2.88 12.68 -3.20
C PRO A 87 2.23 12.94 -1.83
N PHE A 88 1.10 13.65 -1.74
CA PHE A 88 0.40 13.79 -0.47
C PHE A 88 -0.15 12.46 0.06
N CYS A 89 -0.78 11.66 -0.80
CA CYS A 89 -1.24 10.32 -0.43
C CYS A 89 -0.07 9.41 -0.04
N TYR A 90 1.05 9.51 -0.77
CA TYR A 90 2.25 8.76 -0.45
C TYR A 90 2.80 9.13 0.92
N VAL A 91 3.05 10.43 1.19
CA VAL A 91 3.56 10.89 2.48
C VAL A 91 2.61 10.53 3.61
N ALA A 92 1.29 10.70 3.42
CA ALA A 92 0.31 10.36 4.44
C ALA A 92 0.28 8.86 4.74
N GLY A 93 0.17 8.02 3.71
CA GLY A 93 0.09 6.56 3.86
C GLY A 93 1.40 5.96 4.35
N TRP A 94 2.54 6.45 3.89
CA TRP A 94 3.84 6.01 4.35
C TRP A 94 4.05 6.41 5.81
N SER A 95 3.79 7.67 6.17
CA SER A 95 3.95 8.14 7.56
C SER A 95 3.05 7.39 8.53
N LEU A 96 1.81 7.07 8.15
CA LEU A 96 0.90 6.34 9.03
C LEU A 96 1.44 4.95 9.38
N ALA A 97 1.98 4.23 8.39
CA ALA A 97 2.47 2.87 8.57
C ALA A 97 3.90 2.81 9.14
N ALA A 98 4.81 3.65 8.66
CA ALA A 98 6.26 3.54 8.90
C ALA A 98 6.75 4.16 10.21
N MET A 99 5.98 5.07 10.80
CA MET A 99 6.43 5.84 11.97
C MET A 99 6.94 5.01 13.15
N PRO A 100 6.34 3.86 13.52
CA PRO A 100 6.88 3.06 14.63
C PRO A 100 8.33 2.63 14.41
N THR A 101 8.65 2.13 13.21
CA THR A 101 10.02 1.70 12.89
C THR A 101 10.97 2.88 12.74
N VAL A 102 10.54 3.94 12.04
CA VAL A 102 11.37 5.14 11.84
C VAL A 102 11.75 5.77 13.17
N TYR A 103 10.79 5.88 14.10
CA TYR A 103 11.05 6.41 15.44
C TYR A 103 12.04 5.52 16.20
N ALA A 104 11.86 4.20 16.15
CA ALA A 104 12.72 3.27 16.87
C ALA A 104 14.16 3.25 16.36
N VAL A 105 14.34 3.35 15.04
CA VAL A 105 15.66 3.47 14.41
C VAL A 105 16.32 4.81 14.73
N HIS A 106 15.56 5.91 14.69
CA HIS A 106 16.10 7.25 14.97
C HIS A 106 16.56 7.43 16.41
N VAL A 107 15.77 6.97 17.38
CA VAL A 107 16.10 7.06 18.80
C VAL A 107 17.22 6.08 19.19
N GLY A 108 17.45 5.04 18.36
CA GLY A 108 18.47 4.04 18.62
C GLY A 108 18.07 3.07 19.73
N TYR A 109 16.81 2.63 19.76
CA TYR A 109 16.37 1.60 20.72
C TYR A 109 17.11 0.27 20.52
N SER A 110 16.99 -0.61 21.52
CA SER A 110 17.59 -1.94 21.47
C SER A 110 17.10 -2.73 20.25
N PRO A 111 17.93 -3.62 19.68
CA PRO A 111 17.57 -4.36 18.46
C PRO A 111 16.23 -5.09 18.56
N MET A 112 15.90 -5.63 19.73
CA MET A 112 14.62 -6.30 19.97
C MET A 112 13.42 -5.37 19.81
N VAL A 113 13.49 -4.15 20.37
CA VAL A 113 12.41 -3.15 20.25
C VAL A 113 12.26 -2.72 18.80
N THR A 114 13.37 -2.47 18.11
CA THR A 114 13.35 -2.06 16.72
C THR A 114 12.71 -3.16 15.85
N GLN A 115 13.04 -4.45 16.06
CA GLN A 115 12.41 -5.55 15.32
C GLN A 115 10.90 -5.64 15.56
N LEU A 116 10.44 -5.46 16.81
CA LEU A 116 9.01 -5.43 17.13
C LEU A 116 8.30 -4.24 16.44
N CYS A 117 8.94 -3.07 16.40
CA CYS A 117 8.43 -1.93 15.65
C CYS A 117 8.38 -2.21 14.14
N GLY A 118 9.38 -2.90 13.58
CA GLY A 118 9.37 -3.41 12.21
C GLY A 118 8.14 -4.29 11.90
N ILE A 119 7.85 -5.25 12.78
CA ILE A 119 6.68 -6.13 12.63
C ILE A 119 5.38 -5.31 12.74
N LEU A 120 5.31 -4.39 13.71
CA LEU A 120 4.16 -3.50 13.89
C LEU A 120 3.89 -2.66 12.63
N THR A 121 4.92 -2.09 12.02
CA THR A 121 4.84 -1.35 10.76
C THR A 121 4.27 -2.21 9.63
N CYS A 122 4.71 -3.46 9.50
CA CYS A 122 4.14 -4.40 8.53
C CYS A 122 2.64 -4.64 8.79
N CYS A 123 2.25 -4.85 10.05
CA CYS A 123 0.84 -5.04 10.42
C CYS A 123 -0.01 -3.80 10.11
N LEU A 124 0.49 -2.60 10.41
CA LEU A 124 -0.18 -1.34 10.11
C LEU A 124 -0.34 -1.12 8.60
N ALA A 125 0.69 -1.44 7.81
CA ALA A 125 0.63 -1.35 6.35
C ALA A 125 -0.41 -2.31 5.75
N LEU A 126 -0.50 -3.55 6.25
CA LEU A 126 -1.53 -4.52 5.83
C LEU A 126 -2.93 -4.07 6.24
N LEU A 127 -3.08 -3.55 7.47
CA LEU A 127 -4.34 -2.97 7.93
C LEU A 127 -4.75 -1.79 7.06
N GLN A 128 -3.81 -0.90 6.72
CA GLN A 128 -4.03 0.23 5.82
C GLN A 128 -4.51 -0.22 4.44
N ILE A 129 -3.91 -1.25 3.84
CA ILE A 129 -4.38 -1.84 2.58
C ILE A 129 -5.83 -2.35 2.73
N GLY A 130 -6.13 -3.02 3.85
CA GLY A 130 -7.48 -3.48 4.18
C GLY A 130 -8.51 -2.35 4.21
N VAL A 131 -8.18 -1.27 4.90
CA VAL A 131 -9.02 -0.06 5.01
C VAL A 131 -9.19 0.63 3.65
N ILE A 132 -8.14 0.72 2.84
CA ILE A 132 -8.21 1.30 1.49
C ILE A 132 -9.18 0.49 0.62
N MET A 133 -9.08 -0.83 0.65
CA MET A 133 -9.96 -1.71 -0.10
C MET A 133 -11.43 -1.54 0.32
N ASP A 134 -11.70 -1.51 1.62
CA ASP A 134 -13.07 -1.39 2.14
C ASP A 134 -13.64 0.01 1.94
N VAL A 135 -12.97 1.04 2.46
CA VAL A 135 -13.51 2.41 2.52
C VAL A 135 -13.36 3.16 1.19
N VAL A 136 -12.20 3.06 0.54
CA VAL A 136 -11.94 3.83 -0.69
C VAL A 136 -12.52 3.13 -1.90
N LEU A 137 -12.32 1.81 -2.01
CA LEU A 137 -12.74 1.04 -3.17
C LEU A 137 -14.10 0.34 -3.00
N GLY A 138 -14.66 0.28 -1.79
CA GLY A 138 -15.94 -0.38 -1.52
C GLY A 138 -15.87 -1.89 -1.67
N ARG A 139 -14.73 -2.51 -1.36
CA ARG A 139 -14.45 -3.94 -1.58
C ARG A 139 -14.23 -4.67 -0.26
N GLN A 140 -14.95 -5.78 -0.07
CA GLN A 140 -14.71 -6.67 1.06
C GLN A 140 -13.48 -7.54 0.80
N VAL A 141 -12.40 -7.29 1.54
CA VAL A 141 -11.10 -7.98 1.39
C VAL A 141 -11.17 -9.46 1.71
N LEU A 142 -12.04 -9.83 2.66
CA LEU A 142 -12.21 -11.20 3.15
C LEU A 142 -13.09 -12.07 2.25
N GLU A 143 -13.63 -11.53 1.15
CA GLU A 143 -14.36 -12.29 0.13
C GLU A 143 -13.54 -12.35 -1.19
N PRO A 144 -12.77 -13.43 -1.39
CA PRO A 144 -11.81 -13.56 -2.48
C PRO A 144 -12.42 -13.54 -3.89
N ASP A 145 -13.68 -13.99 -4.06
CA ASP A 145 -14.33 -14.16 -5.36
C ASP A 145 -15.33 -13.04 -5.72
N HIS A 146 -15.44 -12.00 -4.89
CA HIS A 146 -16.26 -10.83 -5.24
C HIS A 146 -15.52 -9.95 -6.25
N ALA A 147 -15.95 -9.97 -7.51
CA ALA A 147 -15.64 -8.91 -8.47
C ALA A 147 -16.22 -7.61 -7.91
N GLY A 148 -15.40 -6.56 -7.77
CA GLY A 148 -15.77 -5.36 -7.03
C GLY A 148 -17.03 -4.68 -7.58
N CYS A 149 -18.16 -4.86 -6.90
CA CYS A 149 -19.33 -4.01 -7.08
C CYS A 149 -19.03 -2.67 -6.43
N VAL A 150 -18.76 -1.64 -7.24
CA VAL A 150 -18.70 -0.27 -6.73
C VAL A 150 -20.11 0.09 -6.30
N VAL A 151 -20.40 0.00 -5.00
CA VAL A 151 -21.64 0.52 -4.43
C VAL A 151 -21.64 2.03 -4.65
N ARG A 152 -22.29 2.46 -5.73
CA ARG A 152 -22.69 3.85 -5.92
C ARG A 152 -23.61 4.15 -4.74
N PHE A 153 -23.34 5.20 -3.98
CA PHE A 153 -24.30 5.80 -3.03
C PHE A 153 -25.45 6.50 -3.79
N GLU A 154 -25.98 5.86 -4.83
CA GLU A 154 -27.21 6.22 -5.51
C GLU A 154 -27.97 4.94 -5.81
N GLU A 155 -29.14 4.84 -5.18
CA GLU A 155 -30.23 3.88 -5.37
C GLU A 155 -29.91 2.38 -5.38
N LYS A 156 -30.42 1.72 -4.34
CA LYS A 156 -30.67 0.28 -4.27
C LYS A 156 -31.40 -0.20 -5.54
N THR A 157 -30.72 -0.94 -6.40
CA THR A 157 -31.36 -1.97 -7.23
C THR A 157 -30.33 -3.03 -7.62
N CYS A 158 -30.04 -3.93 -6.67
CA CYS A 158 -29.43 -5.21 -7.02
C CYS A 158 -30.56 -6.11 -7.56
N SER A 159 -30.72 -6.15 -8.88
CA SER A 159 -31.65 -7.07 -9.55
C SER A 159 -31.15 -8.50 -9.37
N ALA A 160 -31.84 -9.27 -8.54
CA ALA A 160 -31.65 -10.71 -8.41
C ALA A 160 -31.83 -11.37 -9.79
N LYS A 161 -30.78 -12.02 -10.31
CA LYS A 161 -30.93 -12.96 -11.42
C LYS A 161 -31.62 -14.21 -10.90
N ALA A 162 -32.86 -14.40 -11.33
CA ALA A 162 -33.60 -15.63 -11.17
C ALA A 162 -32.93 -16.75 -11.98
N HIS A 163 -32.57 -17.85 -11.31
CA HIS A 163 -32.29 -19.12 -11.96
C HIS A 163 -33.63 -19.82 -12.23
N LYS A 164 -33.89 -20.10 -13.50
CA LYS A 164 -34.72 -21.23 -13.95
C LYS A 164 -33.82 -22.18 -14.73
#